data_AF-A0A960R4A5-F1
#
_entry.id   AF-A0A960R4A5-F1
#
_cell.length_a   1.000
_cell.length_b   1.000
_cell.length_c   1.000
_cell.angle_alpha   90.00
_cell.angle_beta   90.00
_cell.angle_gamma   90.00
#
_symmetry.space_group_name_H-M   'P 1'
#
loop_
_entity.id
_entity.type
_entity.pdbx_description
1 polymer ?
#
loop_
_entity_poly.entity_id
_entity_poly.type
_entity_poly.pdbx_seq_one_letter_code
_entity_poly.pdbx_strand_id
1 'polypeptide(L)' 'GGQVCAPFYGAIQLPSFGKKYVAGLFERGDQRLYVTRGIGSLGVPVRFCCPPEISLITMRAPATV' A
#
# COMPACT_ATOMS: atom_id res chain seq x y z
N GLY A 1 -1.75 -4.53 0.00
CA GLY A 1 -2.62 -3.85 -0.97
C GLY A 1 -3.15 -4.89 -1.89
N GLY A 2 -4.38 -4.68 -2.31
CA GLY A 2 -5.30 -5.75 -2.66
C GLY A 2 -6.56 -5.59 -1.83
N GLN A 3 -7.70 -5.72 -2.48
CA GLN A 3 -9.02 -5.70 -1.87
C GLN A 3 -9.30 -6.97 -1.06
N VAL A 4 -8.70 -8.09 -1.48
CA VAL A 4 -8.83 -9.40 -0.85
C VAL A 4 -7.45 -9.90 -0.46
N CYS A 5 -7.18 -10.01 0.84
CA CYS A 5 -5.98 -10.64 1.38
C CYS A 5 -6.35 -12.02 1.94
N ALA A 6 -5.72 -13.09 1.44
CA ALA A 6 -5.83 -14.39 2.08
C ALA A 6 -5.02 -14.37 3.39
N PRO A 7 -5.55 -14.94 4.49
CA PRO A 7 -4.72 -15.22 5.65
C PRO A 7 -3.54 -16.09 5.19
N PHE A 8 -2.32 -15.75 5.64
CA PHE A 8 -1.04 -16.41 5.33
C PHE A 8 -0.43 -16.21 3.93
N TYR A 9 -1.22 -15.90 2.88
CA TYR A 9 -0.70 -15.82 1.50
C TYR A 9 -0.64 -14.39 0.92
N GLY A 10 -1.16 -13.39 1.64
CA GLY A 10 -1.13 -11.99 1.18
C GLY A 10 -2.25 -11.69 0.18
N ALA A 11 -2.06 -10.68 -0.68
CA ALA A 11 -3.11 -10.20 -1.58
C ALA A 11 -3.37 -11.17 -2.73
N ILE A 12 -4.62 -11.62 -2.87
CA ILE A 12 -5.06 -12.59 -3.89
C ILE A 12 -5.19 -11.91 -5.25
N GLN A 13 -5.75 -10.70 -5.27
CA GLN A 13 -5.84 -9.86 -6.46
C GLN A 13 -4.88 -8.70 -6.33
N LEU A 14 -3.84 -8.76 -7.16
CA LEU A 14 -2.88 -7.70 -7.39
C LEU A 14 -2.95 -7.34 -8.88
N PRO A 15 -2.92 -6.05 -9.26
CA PRO A 15 -2.74 -5.68 -10.65
C PRO A 15 -1.40 -6.23 -11.18
N SER A 16 -1.27 -6.41 -12.49
CA SER A 16 -0.10 -7.06 -13.13
C SER A 16 1.25 -6.47 -12.70
N PHE A 17 1.28 -5.17 -12.38
CA PHE A 17 2.46 -4.45 -11.88
C PHE A 17 2.46 -4.19 -10.35
N GLY A 18 1.41 -4.61 -9.64
CA GLY A 18 1.21 -4.37 -8.20
C GLY A 18 1.96 -5.34 -7.28
N LYS A 19 2.56 -6.42 -7.81
CA LYS A 19 3.34 -7.38 -7.01
C LYS A 19 4.55 -6.75 -6.33
N LYS A 20 5.11 -5.68 -6.91
CA LYS A 20 6.30 -4.98 -6.38
C LYS A 20 5.95 -3.96 -5.28
N TYR A 21 4.77 -3.36 -5.35
CA TYR A 21 4.33 -2.31 -4.43
C TYR A 21 2.98 -2.67 -3.83
N VAL A 22 3.00 -3.66 -2.94
CA VAL A 22 1.78 -4.25 -2.38
C VAL A 22 1.16 -3.32 -1.33
N ALA A 23 1.88 -2.91 -0.30
CA ALA A 23 1.42 -1.93 0.69
C ALA A 23 2.58 -1.44 1.55
N GLY A 24 2.45 -0.24 2.08
CA GLY A 24 3.43 0.38 2.97
C GLY A 24 4.31 1.41 2.26
N LEU A 25 5.37 1.81 2.96
CA LEU A 25 6.36 2.76 2.48
C LEU A 25 7.47 2.03 1.73
N PHE A 26 7.74 2.48 0.50
CA PHE A 26 8.82 2.03 -0.34
C PHE A 26 9.79 3.19 -0.58
N GLU A 27 11.08 2.92 -0.47
CA GLU A 27 12.12 3.90 -0.77
C GLU A 27 12.83 3.51 -2.08
N ARG A 28 13.01 4.48 -2.97
CA ARG A 28 13.72 4.33 -4.25
C ARG A 28 14.65 5.52 -4.44
N GLY A 29 15.89 5.37 -3.97
CA GLY A 29 16.85 6.48 -3.92
C GLY A 29 16.31 7.60 -3.04
N ASP A 30 16.28 8.82 -3.56
CA ASP A 30 15.75 10.00 -2.87
C ASP A 30 14.22 10.11 -2.90
N GLN A 31 13.52 9.12 -3.48
CA GLN A 31 12.06 9.12 -3.60
C GLN A 31 11.44 8.15 -2.61
N ARG A 32 10.33 8.56 -2.00
CA ARG A 32 9.49 7.74 -1.14
C ARG A 32 8.12 7.54 -1.77
N LEU A 33 7.70 6.30 -1.92
CA LEU A 33 6.40 5.89 -2.43
C LEU A 33 5.61 5.22 -1.31
N TYR A 34 4.49 5.81 -0.92
CA TYR A 34 3.59 5.21 0.05
C TYR A 34 2.37 4.60 -0.65
N VAL A 35 2.09 3.32 -0.40
CA VAL A 35 0.93 2.61 -0.96
C VAL A 35 -0.02 2.21 0.16
N THR A 36 -1.19 2.84 0.20
CA THR A 36 -2.28 2.52 1.13
C THR A 36 -2.91 1.16 0.82
N ARG A 37 -3.50 0.53 1.84
CA ARG A 37 -4.29 -0.69 1.69
C ARG A 37 -5.76 -0.34 1.46
N GLY A 38 -6.42 -1.05 0.55
CA GLY A 38 -7.89 -1.01 0.40
C GLY A 38 -8.47 0.29 -0.19
N ILE A 39 -7.65 1.20 -0.71
CA ILE A 39 -8.07 2.40 -1.46
C ILE A 39 -8.18 2.05 -2.95
N GLY A 40 -9.35 2.29 -3.55
CA GLY A 40 -9.68 1.94 -4.94
C GLY A 40 -10.27 0.54 -5.10
N SER A 41 -11.15 0.35 -6.08
CA SER A 41 -11.75 -0.94 -6.46
C SER A 41 -11.46 -1.26 -7.92
N LEU A 42 -10.89 -2.43 -8.19
CA LEU A 42 -10.77 -2.98 -9.53
C LEU A 42 -11.76 -4.15 -9.63
N GLY A 43 -12.95 -3.89 -10.16
CA GLY A 43 -14.05 -4.86 -10.18
C GLY A 43 -14.93 -4.77 -8.92
N VAL A 44 -15.21 -5.91 -8.28
CA VAL A 44 -16.18 -6.01 -7.18
C VAL A 44 -15.64 -5.35 -5.90
N PRO A 45 -16.38 -4.46 -5.23
CA PRO A 45 -15.92 -3.71 -4.05
C PRO A 45 -15.96 -4.55 -2.76
N VAL A 46 -15.22 -5.67 -2.73
CA VAL A 46 -15.09 -6.50 -1.53
C VAL A 46 -13.84 -6.08 -0.75
N ARG A 47 -13.93 -6.04 0.58
CA ARG A 47 -12.78 -5.88 1.48
C ARG A 47 -12.71 -7.09 2.40
N PHE A 48 -11.71 -7.95 2.22
CA PHE A 48 -11.52 -9.14 3.05
C PHE A 48 -10.12 -9.13 3.66
N CYS A 49 -10.03 -9.24 4.99
CA CYS A 49 -8.79 -9.12 5.77
C CYS A 49 -7.95 -7.86 5.46
N CYS A 50 -8.61 -6.73 5.20
CA CYS A 50 -7.97 -5.43 5.01
C CYS A 50 -8.48 -4.46 6.10
N PRO A 51 -7.80 -4.34 7.25
CA PRO A 51 -8.23 -3.42 8.30
C PRO A 51 -8.19 -1.96 7.80
N PRO A 52 -9.07 -1.09 8.33
CA PRO A 52 -9.01 0.33 8.03
C PRO A 52 -7.66 0.90 8.47
N GLU A 53 -7.05 1.71 7.61
CA GLU A 53 -5.70 2.25 7.79
C GLU A 53 -5.76 3.78 7.66
N ILE A 54 -5.18 4.50 8.62
CA ILE A 54 -4.97 5.95 8.57
C ILE A 54 -3.46 6.18 8.57
N SER A 55 -2.96 6.79 7.49
CA SER A 55 -1.52 6.98 7.28
C SER A 55 -1.13 8.41 7.59
N LEU A 56 -0.25 8.60 8.58
CA LEU A 56 0.35 9.90 8.91
C LEU A 56 1.72 10.01 8.26
N ILE A 57 1.84 10.87 7.23
CA ILE A 57 3.11 11.13 6.56
C ILE A 57 3.61 12.52 6.99
N THR A 58 4.69 12.55 7.76
CA THR A 58 5.35 13.79 8.16
C THR A 58 6.52 14.09 7.23
N MET A 59 6.42 15.18 6.47
CA MET A 59 7.57 15.70 5.72
C MET A 59 8.44 16.54 6.64
N ARG A 60 9.76 16.35 6.56
CA ARG A 60 10.74 17.15 7.30
C ARG A 60 11.63 17.88 6.31
N ALA A 61 12.00 19.11 6.65
CA ALA A 61 13.05 19.83 5.94
C ALA A 61 14.40 19.08 6.11
N PRO A 62 15.32 19.18 5.13
CA PRO A 62 16.68 18.70 5.31
C PRO A 62 17.29 19.38 6.54
N ALA A 63 17.99 18.62 7.38
CA ALA A 63 18.73 19.18 8.50
C ALA A 63 19.88 20.02 7.94
N THR A 64 19.84 21.34 8.18
CA THR A 64 20.98 22.21 7.90
C THR A 64 22.07 21.88 8.91
N VAL A 65 23.22 21.44 8.42
CA VAL A 65 24.46 21.22 9.21
C VAL A 65 25.25 22.50 9.26
#